data_AF-A0A934N5B7-F1
#
_entry.id   AF-A0A934N5B7-F1
#
_cell.length_a   1.000
_cell.length_b   1.000
_cell.length_c   1.000
_cell.angle_alpha   90.00
_cell.angle_beta   90.00
_cell.angle_gamma   90.00
#
_symmetry.space_group_name_H-M   'P 1'
#
loop_
_entity.id
_entity.type
_entity.pdbx_description
1 polymer ?
#
loop_
_entity_poly.entity_id
_entity_poly.type
_entity_poly.pdbx_seq_one_letter_code
_entity_poly.pdbx_strand_id
1 'polypeptide(L)'
;MPPPTWAWSGFRYQPGDAWHVPWALSHSGTALAYLFARQLVAGDARPDGSSNKVLWVTRDHPGGLRIEAHPAGDAEPVITIQGAITYANQMPSEVDLPTPGCWSFDLSWGQAFSNTDGLSLLVLPAGTVPATP
;
A
#
# COMPACT_ATOMS: atom_id res chain seq x y z
N MET A 1 -12.46 -5.36 -10.36
CA MET A 1 -13.32 -5.76 -9.23
C MET A 1 -13.17 -4.74 -8.11
N PRO A 2 -14.24 -4.39 -7.38
CA PRO A 2 -14.11 -3.53 -6.22
C PRO A 2 -13.40 -4.29 -5.07
N PRO A 3 -12.71 -3.57 -4.17
CA PRO A 3 -12.14 -4.12 -2.95
C PRO A 3 -13.26 -4.56 -1.99
N PRO A 4 -12.93 -5.28 -0.90
CA PRO A 4 -13.90 -5.60 0.14
C PRO A 4 -14.58 -4.34 0.71
N THR A 5 -15.86 -4.45 1.05
CA THR A 5 -16.70 -3.30 1.46
C THR A 5 -16.20 -2.60 2.73
N TRP A 6 -15.54 -3.32 3.64
CA TRP A 6 -14.94 -2.72 4.84
C TRP A 6 -13.80 -1.73 4.53
N ALA A 7 -13.24 -1.76 3.31
CA ALA A 7 -12.17 -0.88 2.86
C ALA A 7 -12.67 0.34 2.06
N TRP A 8 -13.98 0.60 2.00
CA TRP A 8 -14.56 1.64 1.13
C TRP A 8 -14.64 3.03 1.77
N SER A 9 -14.35 3.18 3.06
CA SER A 9 -14.42 4.47 3.75
C SER A 9 -13.66 5.57 2.99
N GLY A 10 -14.29 6.73 2.77
CA GLY A 10 -13.71 7.85 2.01
C GLY A 10 -13.85 7.74 0.49
N PHE A 11 -14.25 6.59 -0.07
CA PHE A 11 -14.56 6.44 -1.49
C PHE A 11 -16.05 6.67 -1.76
N ARG A 12 -16.35 7.26 -2.92
CA ARG A 12 -17.71 7.29 -3.47
C ARG A 12 -17.79 6.22 -4.54
N TYR A 13 -18.56 5.17 -4.28
CA TYR A 13 -18.75 4.06 -5.20
C TYR A 13 -20.21 3.63 -5.19
N GLN A 14 -20.82 3.50 -6.36
CA GLN A 14 -22.16 2.97 -6.53
C GLN A 14 -22.12 1.56 -7.13
N PRO A 15 -23.06 0.65 -6.78
CA PRO A 15 -23.16 -0.64 -7.44
C PRO A 15 -23.30 -0.48 -8.96
N GLY A 16 -22.32 -0.99 -9.72
CA GLY A 16 -22.25 -0.86 -11.17
C GLY A 16 -21.14 0.04 -11.68
N ASP A 17 -20.54 0.87 -10.81
CA ASP A 17 -19.37 1.68 -11.16
C ASP A 17 -18.14 0.80 -11.40
N ALA A 18 -17.26 1.24 -12.31
CA ALA A 18 -15.95 0.62 -12.45
C ALA A 18 -15.03 1.07 -11.30
N TRP A 19 -14.31 0.12 -10.69
CA TRP A 19 -13.28 0.44 -9.71
C TRP A 19 -11.96 0.76 -10.42
N HIS A 20 -11.44 1.98 -10.24
CA HIS A 20 -10.29 2.48 -11.01
C HIS A 20 -8.97 2.54 -10.24
N VAL A 21 -8.99 2.35 -8.92
CA VAL A 21 -7.77 2.40 -8.09
C VAL A 21 -7.24 0.99 -7.90
N PRO A 22 -6.05 0.63 -8.42
CA PRO A 22 -5.47 -0.69 -8.16
C PRO A 22 -5.31 -0.94 -6.67
N TRP A 23 -5.52 -2.17 -6.25
CA TRP A 23 -5.41 -2.57 -4.85
C TRP A 23 -4.83 -3.97 -4.71
N ALA A 24 -4.21 -4.22 -3.56
CA ALA A 24 -3.72 -5.54 -3.16
C ALA A 24 -4.23 -5.86 -1.75
N LEU A 25 -4.75 -7.08 -1.58
CA LEU A 25 -5.21 -7.58 -0.30
C LEU A 25 -4.10 -8.39 0.37
N SER A 26 -4.02 -8.30 1.70
CA SER A 26 -3.11 -9.10 2.49
C SER A 26 -3.46 -10.58 2.48
N HIS A 27 -2.50 -11.43 2.84
CA HIS A 27 -2.62 -12.88 2.80
C HIS A 27 -3.84 -13.39 3.59
N SER A 28 -4.11 -12.82 4.77
CA SER A 28 -5.25 -13.19 5.61
C SER A 28 -6.50 -12.33 5.35
N GLY A 29 -6.41 -11.37 4.44
CA GLY A 29 -7.51 -10.47 4.08
C GLY A 29 -7.89 -9.46 5.16
N THR A 30 -7.02 -9.21 6.14
CA THR A 30 -7.25 -8.27 7.25
C THR A 30 -6.65 -6.89 7.00
N ALA A 31 -5.86 -6.72 5.95
CA ALA A 31 -5.34 -5.44 5.50
C ALA A 31 -5.34 -5.33 3.97
N LEU A 32 -5.28 -4.11 3.45
CA LEU A 32 -5.30 -3.80 2.02
C LEU A 32 -4.41 -2.58 1.73
N ALA A 33 -3.78 -2.58 0.56
CA ALA A 33 -3.10 -1.43 0.00
C ALA A 33 -3.83 -0.91 -1.24
N TYR A 34 -4.18 0.37 -1.28
CA TYR A 34 -4.59 1.07 -2.50
C TYR A 34 -3.38 1.77 -3.12
N LEU A 35 -3.15 1.56 -4.41
CA LEU A 35 -2.07 2.18 -5.17
C LEU A 35 -2.61 3.38 -5.93
N PHE A 36 -2.62 4.56 -5.30
CA PHE A 36 -3.00 5.81 -5.98
C PHE A 36 -2.03 6.17 -7.09
N ALA A 37 -0.77 5.77 -6.94
CA ALA A 37 0.25 5.88 -7.97
C ALA A 37 0.03 4.95 -9.19
N ARG A 38 -1.00 4.09 -9.13
CA ARG A 38 -1.35 2.97 -10.05
C ARG A 38 -0.30 1.86 -10.15
N GLN A 39 0.96 2.21 -9.98
CA GLN A 39 2.14 1.35 -9.97
C GLN A 39 3.18 1.97 -9.02
N LEU A 40 3.99 1.15 -8.36
CA LEU A 40 5.18 1.61 -7.66
C LEU A 40 6.36 1.63 -8.63
N VAL A 41 7.24 2.62 -8.47
CA VAL A 41 8.43 2.79 -9.32
C VAL A 41 9.63 2.98 -8.40
N ALA A 42 10.74 2.30 -8.71
CA ALA A 42 11.94 2.37 -7.89
C ALA A 42 12.59 3.76 -7.91
N GLY A 43 13.24 4.13 -6.81
CA GLY A 43 13.88 5.41 -6.58
C GLY A 43 12.96 6.45 -5.93
N ASP A 44 13.51 7.62 -5.66
CA ASP A 44 12.89 8.65 -4.79
C ASP A 44 12.08 9.71 -5.56
N ALA A 45 12.06 9.63 -6.90
CA ALA A 45 11.37 10.60 -7.74
C ALA A 45 10.85 9.96 -9.02
N ARG A 46 9.60 10.30 -9.38
CA ARG A 46 9.00 9.88 -10.65
C ARG A 46 9.15 10.98 -11.71
N PRO A 47 9.47 10.64 -12.97
CA PRO A 47 9.68 11.66 -14.01
C PRO A 47 8.45 12.52 -14.31
N ASP A 48 7.25 12.02 -14.03
CA ASP A 48 5.98 12.70 -14.22
C ASP A 48 5.61 13.64 -13.06
N GLY A 49 6.46 13.75 -12.04
CA GLY A 49 6.23 14.58 -10.84
C GLY A 49 5.21 13.99 -9.86
N SER A 50 4.69 12.78 -10.11
CA SER A 50 3.85 12.07 -9.14
C SER A 50 4.69 11.40 -8.05
N SER A 51 4.05 10.95 -6.96
CA SER A 51 4.70 10.17 -5.90
C SER A 51 4.17 8.74 -5.85
N ASN A 52 4.94 7.84 -5.24
CA ASN A 52 4.54 6.45 -4.97
C ASN A 52 3.50 6.35 -3.84
N LYS A 53 2.37 7.03 -4.01
CA LYS A 53 1.33 7.14 -3.00
C LYS A 53 0.57 5.84 -2.81
N VAL A 54 0.58 5.35 -1.57
CA VAL A 54 -0.16 4.18 -1.11
C VAL A 54 -1.08 4.57 0.05
N LEU A 55 -2.28 3.99 0.08
CA LEU A 55 -3.15 4.07 1.24
C LEU A 55 -3.32 2.67 1.81
N TRP A 56 -2.82 2.49 3.03
CA TRP A 56 -2.91 1.25 3.79
C TRP A 56 -4.18 1.26 4.61
N VAL A 57 -4.95 0.18 4.57
CA VAL A 57 -6.22 0.05 5.27
C VAL A 57 -6.22 -1.24 6.06
N THR A 58 -6.42 -1.16 7.37
CA THR A 58 -6.65 -2.33 8.22
C THR A 58 -8.15 -2.57 8.38
N ARG A 59 -8.59 -3.82 8.47
CA ARG A 59 -10.01 -4.13 8.70
C ARG A 59 -10.52 -3.55 10.01
N ASP A 60 -9.69 -3.60 11.04
CA ASP A 60 -9.97 -3.07 12.38
C ASP A 60 -9.29 -1.72 12.61
N HIS A 61 -9.72 -0.99 13.64
CA HIS A 61 -9.09 0.27 14.05
C HIS A 61 -7.67 0.01 14.58
N PRO A 62 -6.60 0.52 13.94
CA PRO A 62 -5.25 0.09 14.24
C PRO A 62 -4.67 0.77 15.49
N GLY A 63 -5.10 2.00 15.83
CA GLY A 63 -4.49 2.81 16.91
C GLY A 63 -3.06 3.27 16.60
N GLY A 64 -2.36 2.54 15.74
CA GLY A 64 -1.12 2.84 15.04
C GLY A 64 -0.83 1.71 14.05
N LEU A 65 -0.15 2.01 12.95
CA LEU A 65 0.24 1.05 11.93
C LEU A 65 1.73 1.25 11.63
N ARG A 66 2.49 0.17 11.67
CA ARG A 66 3.89 0.12 11.22
C ARG A 66 3.98 -0.88 10.09
N ILE A 67 4.70 -0.51 9.05
CA ILE A 67 4.95 -1.37 7.90
C ILE A 67 6.45 -1.46 7.70
N GLU A 68 6.95 -2.68 7.54
CA GLU A 68 8.33 -2.96 7.18
C GLU A 68 8.32 -3.56 5.77
N ALA A 69 9.02 -2.89 4.84
CA ALA A 69 9.13 -3.32 3.47
C ALA A 69 10.53 -3.83 3.18
N HIS A 70 10.63 -5.00 2.54
CA HIS A 70 11.91 -5.61 2.15
C HIS A 70 11.77 -6.34 0.81
N PRO A 71 12.86 -6.57 0.04
CA PRO A 71 12.79 -7.31 -1.20
C PRO A 71 12.27 -8.73 -0.94
N ALA A 72 11.45 -9.26 -1.86
CA ALA A 72 10.89 -10.59 -1.69
C ALA A 72 12.00 -11.65 -1.70
N GLY A 73 12.15 -12.36 -0.59
CA GLY A 73 13.18 -13.40 -0.40
C GLY A 73 14.46 -12.91 0.28
N ASP A 74 14.61 -11.60 0.49
CA ASP A 74 15.76 -11.01 1.20
C ASP A 74 15.27 -10.25 2.44
N ALA A 75 16.05 -10.30 3.53
CA ALA A 75 15.70 -9.58 4.76
C ALA A 75 16.08 -8.09 4.74
N GLU A 76 16.88 -7.65 3.76
CA GLU A 76 17.42 -6.28 3.69
C GLU A 76 17.43 -5.77 2.24
N PRO A 77 17.32 -4.44 2.02
CA PRO A 77 17.14 -3.42 3.05
C PRO A 77 15.71 -3.41 3.62
N VAL A 78 15.57 -3.13 4.92
CA VAL A 78 14.26 -2.85 5.54
C VAL A 78 13.93 -1.37 5.49
N ILE A 79 12.81 -1.03 4.83
CA ILE A 79 12.24 0.31 4.81
C ILE A 79 11.04 0.37 5.75
N THR A 80 11.13 1.19 6.79
CA THR A 80 10.04 1.39 7.74
C THR A 80 9.11 2.51 7.28
N ILE A 81 7.82 2.20 7.13
CA ILE A 81 6.77 3.14 6.73
C ILE A 81 5.80 3.31 7.91
N GLN A 82 5.59 4.56 8.31
CA GLN A 82 4.70 4.95 9.39
C GLN A 82 4.00 6.25 9.05
N GLY A 83 2.85 6.49 9.64
CA GLY A 83 2.05 7.68 9.37
C GLY A 83 0.89 7.83 10.33
N ALA A 84 0.17 8.95 10.18
CA ALA A 84 -1.03 9.19 10.96
C ALA A 84 -2.20 8.35 10.43
N ILE A 85 -3.00 7.82 11.35
CA ILE A 85 -4.26 7.15 11.01
C ILE A 85 -5.32 8.20 10.73
N THR A 86 -6.04 8.01 9.64
CA THR A 86 -7.16 8.82 9.13
C THR A 86 -8.35 7.91 8.91
N TYR A 87 -9.57 8.45 8.88
CA TYR A 87 -10.81 7.69 8.70
C TYR A 87 -10.90 6.43 9.56
N ALA A 88 -10.42 6.51 10.80
CA ALA A 88 -10.37 5.42 11.79
C ALA A 88 -9.40 4.25 11.49
N ASN A 89 -9.17 3.88 10.22
CA ASN A 89 -8.38 2.68 9.89
C ASN A 89 -7.44 2.82 8.69
N GLN A 90 -7.17 4.04 8.24
CA GLN A 90 -6.40 4.30 7.02
C GLN A 90 -5.12 5.07 7.28
N MET A 91 -4.00 4.61 6.74
CA MET A 91 -2.72 5.31 6.81
C MET A 91 -2.25 5.67 5.40
N PRO A 92 -2.36 6.93 4.96
CA PRO A 92 -1.73 7.37 3.72
C PRO A 92 -0.21 7.45 3.88
N SER A 93 0.54 7.07 2.85
CA SER A 93 2.00 7.22 2.81
C SER A 93 2.53 7.44 1.38
N GLU A 94 3.77 7.90 1.30
CA GLU A 94 4.62 7.80 0.11
C GLU A 94 5.61 6.65 0.33
N VAL A 95 5.82 5.82 -0.69
CA VAL A 95 6.55 4.55 -0.59
C VAL A 95 7.63 4.50 -1.64
N ASP A 96 8.81 5.01 -1.31
CA ASP A 96 9.97 4.99 -2.21
C ASP A 96 10.89 3.82 -1.85
N LEU A 97 11.12 2.98 -2.84
CA LEU A 97 11.87 1.73 -2.70
C LEU A 97 13.06 1.76 -3.66
N PRO A 98 14.27 1.35 -3.21
CA PRO A 98 15.51 1.63 -3.93
C PRO A 98 15.67 0.81 -5.21
N THR A 99 15.08 -0.38 -5.28
CA THR A 99 15.27 -1.32 -6.38
C THR A 99 13.96 -1.83 -6.96
N PRO A 100 13.90 -2.10 -8.27
CA PRO A 100 12.76 -2.77 -8.87
C PRO A 100 12.70 -4.23 -8.43
N GLY A 101 11.51 -4.81 -8.48
CA GLY A 101 11.28 -6.20 -8.12
C GLY A 101 10.01 -6.39 -7.30
N CYS A 102 9.79 -7.62 -6.85
CA CYS A 102 8.74 -7.90 -5.89
C CYS A 102 9.23 -7.51 -4.49
N TRP A 103 8.40 -6.78 -3.76
CA TRP A 103 8.67 -6.37 -2.38
C TRP A 103 7.59 -6.92 -1.47
N SER A 104 8.01 -7.45 -0.33
CA SER A 104 7.14 -7.85 0.77
C SER A 104 6.93 -6.66 1.71
N PHE A 105 5.71 -6.53 2.20
CA PHE A 105 5.29 -5.53 3.16
C PHE A 105 4.66 -6.26 4.34
N ASP A 106 5.34 -6.22 5.47
CA ASP A 106 4.86 -6.76 6.74
C ASP A 106 4.18 -5.64 7.52
N LEU A 107 2.88 -5.81 7.75
CA LEU A 107 2.04 -4.84 8.46
C LEU A 107 1.88 -5.30 9.89
N SER A 108 2.03 -4.37 10.84
CA SER A 108 1.76 -4.59 12.25
C SER A 108 0.92 -3.46 12.84
N TRP A 109 -0.11 -3.78 13.63
CA TRP A 109 -1.04 -2.81 14.21
C TRP A 109 -1.70 -3.29 15.50
N GLY A 110 -2.51 -2.42 16.10
CA GLY A 110 -3.21 -2.70 17.35
C GLY A 110 -2.35 -2.43 18.58
N GLN A 111 -2.85 -2.82 19.74
CA GLN A 111 -2.14 -2.65 21.01
C GLN A 111 -0.79 -3.37 20.96
N ALA A 112 0.29 -2.62 21.21
CA ALA A 112 1.67 -3.11 21.13
C ALA A 112 2.04 -3.77 19.78
N PHE A 113 1.37 -3.44 18.68
CA PHE A 113 1.62 -4.02 17.34
C PHE A 113 1.44 -5.55 17.28
N SER A 114 0.47 -6.10 18.03
CA SER A 114 0.25 -7.54 18.16
C SER A 114 -0.45 -8.19 16.96
N ASN A 115 -1.22 -7.43 16.18
CA ASN A 115 -1.81 -7.94 14.95
C ASN A 115 -0.81 -7.78 13.82
N THR A 116 -0.65 -8.82 13.00
CA THR A 116 0.21 -8.80 11.83
C THR A 116 -0.45 -9.44 10.61
N ASP A 117 -0.10 -8.96 9.43
CA ASP A 117 -0.40 -9.61 8.15
C ASP A 117 0.60 -9.11 7.10
N GLY A 118 0.68 -9.78 5.95
CA GLY A 118 1.63 -9.44 4.89
C GLY A 118 0.96 -9.30 3.53
N LEU A 119 1.56 -8.50 2.66
CA LEU A 119 1.23 -8.47 1.23
C LEU A 119 2.49 -8.21 0.39
N SER A 120 2.42 -8.51 -0.90
CA SER A 120 3.49 -8.21 -1.84
C SER A 120 3.04 -7.27 -2.94
N LEU A 121 3.91 -6.33 -3.31
CA LEU A 121 3.69 -5.40 -4.42
C LEU A 121 4.86 -5.45 -5.40
N LEU A 122 4.57 -5.24 -6.69
CA LEU A 122 5.58 -5.09 -7.72
C LEU A 122 6.04 -3.63 -7.79
N VAL A 123 7.36 -3.44 -7.73
CA VAL A 123 8.04 -2.16 -7.98
C VAL A 123 8.68 -2.21 -9.36
N LEU A 124 8.30 -1.27 -10.21
CA LEU A 124 8.80 -1.17 -11.58
C LEU A 124 10.16 -0.45 -11.64
N PRO A 125 10.95 -0.64 -12.70
CA PRO A 125 12.21 0.06 -12.90
C PRO A 125 12.08 1.58 -12.80
N ALA A 126 13.09 2.24 -12.22
CA ALA A 126 13.16 3.69 -12.16
C ALA A 126 12.95 4.31 -13.55
N GLY A 127 12.24 5.44 -13.61
CA GLY A 127 11.90 6.12 -14.86
C GLY A 127 10.67 5.56 -15.58
N THR A 128 10.05 4.48 -15.08
CA THR A 128 8.79 3.98 -15.65
C THR A 128 7.68 5.01 -15.45
N VAL A 129 7.09 5.47 -16.56
CA VAL A 129 5.88 6.31 -16.55
C VAL A 129 4.63 5.44 -16.67
N PRO A 130 3.51 5.81 -16.04
CA PRO A 130 2.24 5.12 -16.27
C PRO A 130 1.91 5.11 -17.77
N ALA A 131 1.46 3.96 -18.28
CA ALA A 131 0.89 3.93 -19.63
C ALA A 131 -0.26 4.93 -19.69
N THR A 132 -0.28 5.75 -20.75
CA THR A 132 -1.41 6.65 -21.01
C THR A 132 -2.67 5.78 -21.17
N PRO A 133 -3.76 6.09 -20.44
CA PRO A 133 -4.99 5.32 -20.53
C PRO A 133 -5.59 5.31 -21.94
#